data_AF-A0A8J7RKJ8-F1
#
_entry.id   AF-A0A8J7RKJ8-F1
#
_cell.length_a   1.000
_cell.length_b   1.000
_cell.length_c   1.000
_cell.angle_alpha   90.00
_cell.angle_beta   90.00
_cell.angle_gamma   90.00
#
_symmetry.space_group_name_H-M   'P 1'
#
loop_
_entity.id
_entity.type
_entity.pdbx_description
1 polymer ?
#
loop_
_entity_poly.entity_id
_entity_poly.type
_entity_poly.pdbx_seq_one_letter_code
_entity_poly.pdbx_strand_id
1 'polypeptide(L)'
;MGMGFNMRGMINRIGLWLSKEKKCQRDEYSQGYIIDARLGESFVFDVLGIRYEVYEENTSSDYLHFHGHAIKIENSEKSVTQSVSCLKNWIDNSLLPQGSKVGLDTLSVYISYPAEKVSDEIRNLCNHEGIGVLLCIKDEDEYFIDEVIEPKQIDLCRGYNYAISHTQQRSPGNFESHLRARPCLYEVFNKRPDLLFDAFIRPKQKQYYNDLGFGHVFDVLKNNESKKALKYLCEGIRQNSSPCNWETRGRKYNENTIWISRPGSQHPTVTIRTTSRYIVLTVGESSVYRVWSEQNVKKIEDSRLVEVGGIDRVLEKVVYPLFT
;
A
#
# COMPACT_ATOMS: atom_id res chain seq x y z
N MET A 1 -18.60 18.27 44.94
CA MET A 1 -19.51 17.94 43.82
C MET A 1 -18.74 17.04 42.88
N GLY A 2 -19.12 15.76 42.75
CA GLY A 2 -18.45 14.85 41.83
C GLY A 2 -18.80 15.23 40.40
N MET A 3 -17.88 15.84 39.67
CA MET A 3 -18.02 15.96 38.22
C MET A 3 -18.08 14.54 37.65
N GLY A 4 -19.22 14.16 37.09
CA GLY A 4 -19.41 12.86 36.46
C GLY A 4 -18.36 12.66 35.35
N PHE A 5 -17.63 11.56 35.43
CA PHE A 5 -16.67 11.16 34.42
C PHE A 5 -17.40 10.82 33.11
N ASN A 6 -17.35 11.73 32.12
CA ASN A 6 -18.00 11.50 30.82
C ASN A 6 -17.08 10.67 29.91
N MET A 7 -17.08 9.37 30.14
CA MET A 7 -16.25 8.40 29.40
C MET A 7 -16.49 8.43 27.90
N ARG A 8 -17.75 8.64 27.45
CA ARG A 8 -18.09 8.74 26.02
C ARG A 8 -17.48 9.97 25.34
N GLY A 9 -17.51 11.12 26.01
CA GLY A 9 -16.92 12.36 25.48
C GLY A 9 -15.41 12.20 25.26
N MET A 10 -14.73 11.57 26.22
CA MET A 10 -13.30 11.31 26.15
C MET A 10 -12.93 10.30 25.04
N ILE A 11 -13.65 9.17 24.93
CA ILE A 11 -13.43 8.18 23.87
C ILE A 11 -13.51 8.82 22.48
N ASN A 12 -14.51 9.67 22.24
CA ASN A 12 -14.66 10.37 20.97
C ASN A 12 -13.47 11.28 20.67
N ARG A 13 -12.94 11.99 21.68
CA ARG A 13 -11.78 12.88 21.50
C ARG A 13 -10.49 12.09 21.25
N ILE A 14 -10.30 10.94 21.90
CA ILE A 14 -9.20 10.01 21.60
C ILE A 14 -9.30 9.49 20.16
N GLY A 15 -10.50 9.12 19.71
CA GLY A 15 -10.73 8.69 18.32
C GLY A 15 -10.38 9.76 17.29
N LEU A 16 -10.76 11.02 17.55
CA LEU A 16 -10.38 12.15 16.69
C LEU A 16 -8.86 12.41 16.70
N TRP A 17 -8.23 12.33 17.88
CA TRP A 17 -6.78 12.43 18.02
C TRP A 17 -6.05 11.34 17.23
N LEU A 18 -6.52 10.09 17.29
CA LEU A 18 -5.96 8.99 16.50
C LEU A 18 -6.00 9.25 15.00
N SER A 19 -7.12 9.74 14.48
CA SER A 19 -7.24 10.06 13.06
C SER A 19 -6.32 11.20 12.64
N LYS A 20 -6.15 12.23 13.48
CA LYS A 20 -5.36 13.41 13.16
C LYS A 20 -3.86 13.18 13.36
N GLU A 21 -3.46 12.72 14.54
CA GLU A 21 -2.05 12.67 14.96
C GLU A 21 -1.39 11.34 14.61
N LYS A 22 -2.15 10.24 14.60
CA LYS A 22 -1.63 8.89 14.29
C LYS A 22 -2.05 8.37 12.91
N LYS A 23 -2.75 9.21 12.13
CA LYS A 23 -3.19 8.92 10.76
C LYS A 23 -4.08 7.67 10.65
N CYS A 24 -4.84 7.33 11.69
CA CYS A 24 -5.84 6.25 11.62
C CYS A 24 -7.01 6.71 10.74
N GLN A 25 -6.99 6.32 9.46
CA GLN A 25 -7.83 6.93 8.43
C GLN A 25 -9.31 6.59 8.62
N ARG A 26 -10.15 7.62 8.62
CA ARG A 26 -11.61 7.50 8.50
C ARG A 26 -12.02 7.97 7.12
N ASP A 27 -12.30 7.02 6.24
CA ASP A 27 -12.53 7.25 4.81
C ASP A 27 -13.61 6.30 4.27
N GLU A 28 -13.66 6.12 2.95
CA GLU A 28 -14.63 5.24 2.30
C GLU A 28 -14.38 3.74 2.53
N TYR A 29 -13.20 3.37 3.04
CA TYR A 29 -12.76 1.99 3.30
C TYR A 29 -12.79 1.65 4.79
N SER A 30 -12.52 2.63 5.65
CA SER A 30 -12.24 2.46 7.07
C SER A 30 -13.06 3.42 7.94
N GLN A 31 -13.54 2.94 9.08
CA GLN A 31 -14.14 3.81 10.10
C GLN A 31 -13.10 4.50 11.02
N GLY A 32 -11.81 4.19 10.86
CA GLY A 32 -10.68 4.80 11.57
C GLY A 32 -10.34 4.12 12.89
N TYR A 33 -11.33 3.97 13.78
CA TYR A 33 -11.14 3.33 15.08
C TYR A 33 -12.38 2.54 15.51
N ILE A 34 -12.16 1.63 16.46
CA ILE A 34 -13.20 0.87 17.16
C ILE A 34 -13.12 1.08 18.66
N ILE A 35 -14.21 0.79 19.34
CA ILE A 35 -14.37 0.88 20.81
C ILE A 35 -14.50 -0.56 21.33
N ASP A 36 -14.02 -0.81 22.55
CA ASP A 36 -14.06 -2.14 23.20
C ASP A 36 -13.32 -3.22 22.38
N ALA A 37 -12.18 -2.84 21.82
CA ALA A 37 -11.39 -3.65 20.92
C ALA A 37 -10.73 -4.83 21.65
N ARG A 38 -10.97 -6.04 21.13
CA ARG A 38 -10.32 -7.26 21.63
C ARG A 38 -9.12 -7.61 20.78
N LEU A 39 -7.93 -7.51 21.36
CA LEU A 39 -6.70 -8.01 20.76
C LEU A 39 -6.35 -9.35 21.42
N GLY A 40 -6.75 -10.45 20.79
CA GLY A 40 -6.63 -11.80 21.38
C GLY A 40 -7.71 -12.10 22.42
N GLU A 41 -7.49 -13.13 23.24
CA GLU A 41 -8.52 -13.66 24.15
C GLU A 41 -8.60 -12.96 25.51
N SER A 42 -7.55 -12.23 25.91
CA SER A 42 -7.31 -11.87 27.32
C SER A 42 -7.25 -10.38 27.64
N PHE A 43 -7.24 -9.48 26.64
CA PHE A 43 -7.16 -8.04 26.90
C PHE A 43 -8.12 -7.23 26.02
N VAL A 44 -8.82 -6.28 26.65
CA VAL A 44 -9.77 -5.37 26.01
C VAL A 44 -9.24 -3.95 26.12
N PHE A 45 -9.07 -3.31 24.96
CA PHE A 45 -8.73 -1.90 24.86
C PHE A 45 -9.99 -1.08 24.67
N ASP A 46 -10.03 0.09 25.31
CA ASP A 46 -11.21 0.96 25.24
C ASP A 46 -11.32 1.60 23.84
N VAL A 47 -10.17 1.87 23.20
CA VAL A 47 -10.11 2.37 21.80
C VAL A 47 -8.99 1.68 21.04
N LEU A 48 -9.23 1.31 19.78
CA LEU A 48 -8.19 0.88 18.84
C LEU A 48 -8.33 1.64 17.53
N GLY A 49 -7.32 2.44 17.19
CA GLY A 49 -7.16 3.03 15.86
C GLY A 49 -6.33 2.12 14.96
N ILE A 50 -6.67 2.06 13.68
CA ILE A 50 -5.86 1.36 12.67
C ILE A 50 -5.45 2.35 11.60
N ARG A 51 -4.14 2.52 11.44
CA ARG A 51 -3.53 3.14 10.27
C ARG A 51 -3.18 2.03 9.28
N TYR A 52 -3.43 2.27 8.00
CA TYR A 52 -2.96 1.37 6.96
C TYR A 52 -2.16 2.12 5.90
N GLU A 53 -1.17 1.46 5.30
CA GLU A 53 -0.34 2.05 4.26
C GLU A 53 0.21 0.99 3.31
N VAL A 54 0.54 1.43 2.10
CA VAL A 54 1.18 0.60 1.08
C VAL A 54 2.68 0.64 1.35
N TYR A 55 3.29 -0.53 1.58
CA TYR A 55 4.73 -0.60 1.84
C TYR A 55 5.52 -0.43 0.54
N GLU A 56 6.02 0.78 0.29
CA GLU A 56 6.64 1.18 -0.99
C GLU A 56 8.07 0.66 -1.20
N GLU A 57 8.73 0.14 -0.17
CA GLU A 57 10.12 -0.33 -0.27
C GLU A 57 10.23 -1.69 -1.00
N ASN A 58 9.11 -2.39 -1.23
CA ASN A 58 9.12 -3.71 -1.86
C ASN A 58 8.78 -3.67 -3.36
N THR A 59 9.83 -3.64 -4.19
CA THR A 59 9.74 -3.68 -5.67
C THR A 59 8.97 -4.86 -6.27
N SER A 60 8.64 -5.91 -5.50
CA SER A 60 8.01 -7.13 -6.03
C SER A 60 6.47 -7.12 -6.01
N SER A 61 5.86 -6.26 -5.19
CA SER A 61 4.45 -5.89 -5.14
C SER A 61 4.24 -5.28 -3.77
N ASP A 62 3.87 -4.00 -3.71
CA ASP A 62 3.59 -3.38 -2.43
C ASP A 62 2.34 -4.03 -1.82
N TYR A 63 2.41 -4.34 -0.54
CA TYR A 63 1.30 -4.89 0.23
C TYR A 63 0.84 -3.87 1.28
N LEU A 64 -0.44 -3.95 1.63
CA LEU A 64 -1.00 -3.15 2.71
C LEU A 64 -0.46 -3.65 4.05
N HIS A 65 0.11 -2.72 4.81
CA HIS A 65 0.48 -2.88 6.20
C HIS A 65 -0.59 -2.25 7.09
N PHE A 66 -0.82 -2.82 8.27
CA PHE A 66 -1.78 -2.40 9.26
C PHE A 66 -1.07 -2.12 10.59
N HIS A 67 -1.16 -0.88 11.06
CA HIS A 67 -0.53 -0.38 12.28
C HIS A 67 -1.62 -0.03 13.29
N GLY A 68 -1.62 -0.73 14.42
CA GLY A 68 -2.58 -0.51 15.50
C GLY A 68 -2.09 0.51 16.52
N HIS A 69 -3.01 1.33 17.00
CA HIS A 69 -2.81 2.22 18.15
C HIS A 69 -3.90 1.89 19.18
N ALA A 70 -3.53 1.15 20.22
CA ALA A 70 -4.46 0.65 21.23
C ALA A 70 -4.37 1.48 22.51
N ILE A 71 -5.52 1.93 23.02
CA ILE A 71 -5.59 2.82 24.18
C ILE A 71 -6.41 2.15 25.28
N LYS A 72 -5.80 2.03 26.45
CA LYS A 72 -6.47 1.68 27.69
C LYS A 72 -6.78 2.95 28.48
N ILE A 73 -8.02 3.14 28.89
CA ILE A 73 -8.48 4.30 29.63
C ILE A 73 -8.60 3.95 31.11
N GLU A 74 -7.91 4.73 31.94
CA GLU A 74 -7.88 4.60 33.39
C GLU A 74 -8.43 5.87 34.07
N ASN A 75 -8.77 5.75 35.35
CA ASN A 75 -9.35 6.85 36.12
C ASN A 75 -8.37 7.54 37.08
N SER A 76 -7.17 6.99 37.29
CA SER A 76 -6.18 7.51 38.23
C SER A 76 -4.80 6.91 37.99
N GLU A 77 -3.75 7.58 38.44
CA GLU A 77 -2.37 7.06 38.38
C GLU A 77 -2.21 5.70 39.07
N LYS A 78 -2.92 5.46 40.18
CA LYS A 78 -2.90 4.15 40.85
C LYS A 78 -3.39 3.03 39.93
N SER A 79 -4.45 3.29 39.17
CA SER A 79 -4.99 2.34 38.18
C SER A 79 -4.04 2.19 37.00
N VAL A 80 -3.38 3.27 36.57
CA VAL A 80 -2.34 3.24 35.53
C VAL A 80 -1.22 2.28 35.93
N THR A 81 -0.66 2.38 37.14
CA THR A 81 0.42 1.48 37.59
C THR A 81 0.03 0.01 37.49
N GLN A 82 -1.21 -0.33 37.90
CA GLN A 82 -1.71 -1.71 37.80
C GLN A 82 -1.86 -2.15 36.34
N SER A 83 -2.46 -1.30 35.51
CA SER A 83 -2.70 -1.60 34.10
C SER A 83 -1.41 -1.73 33.28
N VAL A 84 -0.37 -0.95 33.58
CA VAL A 84 0.95 -1.11 32.94
C VAL A 84 1.50 -2.51 33.17
N SER A 85 1.52 -3.00 34.42
CA SER A 85 2.03 -4.35 34.71
C SER A 85 1.22 -5.44 34.02
N CYS A 86 -0.12 -5.32 34.00
CA CYS A 86 -0.98 -6.25 33.30
C CYS A 86 -0.76 -6.23 31.78
N LEU A 87 -0.65 -5.04 31.18
CA LEU A 87 -0.39 -4.85 29.76
C LEU A 87 0.96 -5.44 29.36
N LYS A 88 2.01 -5.18 30.13
CA LYS A 88 3.34 -5.72 29.86
C LYS A 88 3.34 -7.24 29.85
N ASN A 89 2.75 -7.84 30.89
CA ASN A 89 2.61 -9.29 30.98
C ASN A 89 1.82 -9.87 29.80
N TRP A 90 0.73 -9.20 29.39
CA TRP A 90 -0.06 -9.60 28.22
C TRP A 90 0.73 -9.47 26.91
N ILE A 91 1.45 -8.37 26.70
CA ILE A 91 2.29 -8.15 25.52
C ILE A 91 3.30 -9.30 25.39
N ASP A 92 4.04 -9.59 26.46
CA ASP A 92 5.15 -10.54 26.42
C ASP A 92 4.67 -11.99 26.30
N ASN A 93 3.60 -12.35 27.02
CA ASN A 93 3.20 -13.75 27.17
C ASN A 93 1.99 -14.16 26.31
N SER A 94 1.19 -13.22 25.83
CA SER A 94 -0.01 -13.51 25.03
C SER A 94 0.06 -12.94 23.62
N LEU A 95 0.39 -11.66 23.49
CA LEU A 95 0.38 -10.97 22.20
C LEU A 95 1.52 -11.42 21.31
N LEU A 96 2.78 -11.29 21.75
CA LEU A 96 3.95 -11.59 20.93
C LEU A 96 4.00 -13.04 20.43
N PRO A 97 3.63 -14.07 21.24
CA PRO A 97 3.55 -15.45 20.75
C PRO A 97 2.48 -15.67 19.67
N GLN A 98 1.46 -14.80 19.61
CA GLN A 98 0.32 -14.90 18.70
C GLN A 98 0.18 -13.69 17.77
N GLY A 99 1.24 -12.89 17.56
CA GLY A 99 1.15 -11.59 16.87
C GLY A 99 0.48 -11.67 15.50
N SER A 100 0.78 -12.74 14.75
CA SER A 100 0.18 -13.01 13.45
C SER A 100 -1.32 -13.27 13.50
N LYS A 101 -1.90 -13.65 14.65
CA LYS A 101 -3.33 -13.89 14.84
C LYS A 101 -4.14 -12.61 14.94
N VAL A 102 -3.50 -11.53 15.39
CA VAL A 102 -4.13 -10.25 15.70
C VAL A 102 -4.51 -9.49 14.44
N GLY A 103 -3.82 -9.73 13.31
CA GLY A 103 -4.09 -9.01 12.07
C GLY A 103 -3.53 -7.60 12.05
N LEU A 104 -2.45 -7.35 12.79
CA LEU A 104 -1.72 -6.08 12.78
C LEU A 104 -0.24 -6.39 12.57
N ASP A 105 0.44 -5.55 11.81
CA ASP A 105 1.88 -5.66 11.56
C ASP A 105 2.67 -5.02 12.70
N THR A 106 2.15 -3.91 13.23
CA THR A 106 2.72 -3.26 14.42
C THR A 106 1.63 -2.82 15.38
N LEU A 107 2.00 -2.65 16.65
CA LEU A 107 1.12 -2.13 17.68
C LEU A 107 1.84 -1.10 18.55
N SER A 108 1.21 0.04 18.75
CA SER A 108 1.57 1.03 19.75
C SER A 108 0.51 1.03 20.85
N VAL A 109 0.93 0.88 22.11
CA VAL A 109 0.02 0.78 23.25
C VAL A 109 0.11 2.05 24.10
N TYR A 110 -1.03 2.65 24.40
CA TYR A 110 -1.16 3.82 25.25
C TYR A 110 -2.02 3.52 26.47
N ILE A 111 -1.73 4.21 27.56
CA ILE A 111 -2.66 4.41 28.66
C ILE A 111 -3.10 5.87 28.68
N SER A 112 -4.39 6.10 28.91
CA SER A 112 -5.01 7.41 28.96
C SER A 112 -5.73 7.61 30.28
N TYR A 113 -5.63 8.77 30.91
CA TYR A 113 -6.37 9.06 32.14
C TYR A 113 -6.59 10.58 32.33
N PRO A 114 -7.60 11.00 33.11
CA PRO A 114 -7.88 12.42 33.34
C PRO A 114 -6.85 13.02 34.30
N ALA A 115 -5.94 13.84 33.77
CA ALA A 115 -4.99 14.60 34.58
C ALA A 115 -4.41 15.76 33.76
N GLU A 116 -3.91 16.80 34.45
CA GLU A 116 -3.18 17.91 33.82
C GLU A 116 -1.69 17.63 33.69
N LYS A 117 -1.14 16.73 34.53
CA LYS A 117 0.27 16.38 34.57
C LYS A 117 0.43 14.90 34.92
N VAL A 118 1.53 14.32 34.45
CA VAL A 118 1.96 12.95 34.80
C VAL A 118 3.05 13.03 35.87
N SER A 119 2.94 12.22 36.92
CA SER A 119 4.01 12.09 37.92
C SER A 119 5.27 11.45 37.35
N ASP A 120 6.43 11.74 37.96
CA ASP A 120 7.71 11.16 37.54
C ASP A 120 7.72 9.63 37.67
N GLU A 121 7.00 9.09 38.65
CA GLU A 121 6.85 7.64 38.83
C GLU A 121 6.17 6.99 37.62
N ILE A 122 5.00 7.50 37.22
CA ILE A 122 4.26 6.99 36.04
C ILE A 122 5.08 7.20 34.77
N ARG A 123 5.73 8.36 34.64
CA ARG A 123 6.58 8.65 33.48
C ARG A 123 7.72 7.66 33.34
N ASN A 124 8.43 7.37 34.43
CA ASN A 124 9.53 6.41 34.44
C ASN A 124 9.04 4.99 34.15
N LEU A 125 7.94 4.58 34.78
CA LEU A 125 7.33 3.27 34.58
C LEU A 125 6.92 3.05 33.11
N CYS A 126 6.14 3.99 32.54
CA CYS A 126 5.64 3.85 31.18
C CYS A 126 6.77 3.91 30.13
N ASN A 127 7.76 4.80 30.31
CA ASN A 127 8.94 4.84 29.45
C ASN A 127 9.73 3.53 29.50
N HIS A 128 9.93 2.97 30.70
CA HIS A 128 10.66 1.71 30.87
C HIS A 128 9.97 0.55 30.13
N GLU A 129 8.64 0.48 30.23
CA GLU A 129 7.84 -0.57 29.59
C GLU A 129 7.51 -0.30 28.12
N GLY A 130 7.86 0.90 27.61
CA GLY A 130 7.56 1.32 26.24
C GLY A 130 6.08 1.60 25.97
N ILE A 131 5.32 1.95 27.00
CA ILE A 131 3.89 2.29 26.92
C ILE A 131 3.74 3.81 26.84
N GLY A 132 2.91 4.28 25.91
CA GLY A 132 2.62 5.69 25.72
C GLY A 132 1.64 6.22 26.75
N VAL A 133 1.65 7.53 26.98
CA VAL A 133 0.73 8.17 27.93
C VAL A 133 0.00 9.32 27.26
N LEU A 134 -1.32 9.27 27.34
CA LEU A 134 -2.22 10.32 26.90
C LEU A 134 -2.89 10.98 28.12
N LEU A 135 -2.79 12.29 28.23
CA LEU A 135 -3.53 13.05 29.23
C LEU A 135 -4.86 13.51 28.64
N CYS A 136 -5.95 13.24 29.36
CA CYS A 136 -7.27 13.75 29.03
C CYS A 136 -7.57 14.98 29.89
N ILE A 137 -7.21 16.14 29.36
CA ILE A 137 -7.38 17.42 30.05
C ILE A 137 -8.81 17.89 29.76
N LYS A 138 -9.61 18.01 30.82
CA LYS A 138 -10.97 18.56 30.71
C LYS A 138 -10.90 20.07 30.88
N ASP A 139 -11.39 20.80 29.89
CA ASP A 139 -11.55 22.25 29.93
C ASP A 139 -13.00 22.58 29.56
N GLU A 140 -13.71 23.21 30.49
CA GLU A 140 -15.17 23.40 30.45
C GLU A 140 -15.93 22.08 30.17
N ASP A 141 -16.52 21.96 28.97
CA ASP A 141 -17.27 20.78 28.50
C ASP A 141 -16.52 19.98 27.41
N GLU A 142 -15.27 20.35 27.11
CA GLU A 142 -14.43 19.68 26.13
C GLU A 142 -13.30 18.87 26.77
N TYR A 143 -12.83 17.85 26.05
CA TYR A 143 -11.61 17.12 26.39
C TYR A 143 -10.54 17.40 25.34
N PHE A 144 -9.35 17.74 25.81
CA PHE A 144 -8.13 17.84 25.03
C PHE A 144 -7.26 16.61 25.33
N ILE A 145 -6.64 16.07 24.27
CA ILE A 145 -5.75 14.92 24.37
C ILE A 145 -4.34 15.42 24.15
N ASP A 146 -3.48 15.23 25.16
CA ASP A 146 -2.07 15.57 25.09
C ASP A 146 -1.21 14.30 25.18
N GLU A 147 -0.29 14.12 24.24
CA GLU A 147 0.65 13.00 24.24
C GLU A 147 1.92 13.39 24.99
N VAL A 148 2.04 12.91 26.22
CA VAL A 148 3.17 13.25 27.08
C VAL A 148 4.31 12.23 27.02
N ILE A 149 4.01 11.01 26.53
CA ILE A 149 4.97 9.93 26.27
C ILE A 149 4.53 9.21 25.00
N GLU A 150 5.41 9.15 24.02
CA GLU A 150 5.24 8.33 22.82
C GLU A 150 5.57 6.86 23.13
N PRO A 151 4.75 5.89 22.69
CA PRO A 151 5.00 4.47 22.94
C PRO A 151 6.12 3.93 22.06
N LYS A 152 6.78 2.89 22.56
CA LYS A 152 7.63 2.06 21.72
C LYS A 152 6.74 1.19 20.82
N GLN A 153 6.95 1.28 19.51
CA GLN A 153 6.26 0.42 18.55
C GLN A 153 6.67 -1.04 18.74
N ILE A 154 5.66 -1.91 18.82
CA ILE A 154 5.82 -3.36 18.93
C ILE A 154 5.69 -3.94 17.52
N ASP A 155 6.73 -4.64 17.06
CA ASP A 155 6.69 -5.42 15.82
C ASP A 155 6.00 -6.77 16.09
N LEU A 156 4.87 -6.99 15.42
CA LEU A 156 4.07 -8.21 15.50
C LEU A 156 4.41 -9.21 14.37
N CYS A 157 5.21 -8.80 13.38
CA CYS A 157 5.59 -9.56 12.20
C CYS A 157 6.81 -10.47 12.40
N ARG A 158 7.04 -10.99 13.61
CA ARG A 158 8.21 -11.86 13.87
C ARG A 158 8.24 -13.05 12.90
N GLY A 159 9.32 -13.13 12.10
CA GLY A 159 9.56 -14.22 11.16
C GLY A 159 8.70 -14.20 9.89
N TYR A 160 8.42 -13.03 9.31
CA TYR A 160 7.66 -12.84 8.06
C TYR A 160 6.14 -13.10 8.16
N ASN A 161 5.59 -13.13 9.36
CA ASN A 161 4.16 -13.30 9.58
C ASN A 161 3.42 -11.96 9.63
N TYR A 162 3.33 -11.30 8.48
CA TYR A 162 2.51 -10.09 8.29
C TYR A 162 1.05 -10.33 8.69
N ALA A 163 0.35 -9.25 9.06
CA ALA A 163 -1.07 -9.23 9.37
C ALA A 163 -1.89 -9.99 8.31
N ILE A 164 -1.64 -9.62 7.05
CA ILE A 164 -2.09 -10.33 5.85
C ILE A 164 -0.85 -10.49 4.96
N SER A 165 -0.39 -11.74 4.80
CA SER A 165 0.79 -12.04 4.00
C SER A 165 0.63 -11.66 2.53
N HIS A 166 1.75 -11.45 1.83
CA HIS A 166 1.75 -11.17 0.39
C HIS A 166 0.91 -12.17 -0.42
N THR A 167 1.03 -13.47 -0.15
CA THR A 167 0.23 -14.51 -0.84
C THR A 167 -1.28 -14.31 -0.65
N GLN A 168 -1.67 -13.82 0.53
CA GLN A 168 -3.07 -13.53 0.87
C GLN A 168 -3.59 -12.27 0.20
N GLN A 169 -2.71 -11.32 -0.16
CA GLN A 169 -3.03 -10.10 -0.89
C GLN A 169 -2.99 -10.24 -2.42
N ARG A 170 -2.84 -11.45 -2.97
CA ARG A 170 -2.73 -11.67 -4.44
C ARG A 170 -4.03 -11.56 -5.22
N SER A 171 -5.17 -11.70 -4.55
CA SER A 171 -6.48 -11.62 -5.21
C SER A 171 -7.51 -11.01 -4.26
N PRO A 172 -8.53 -10.32 -4.79
CA PRO A 172 -9.52 -9.64 -3.97
C PRO A 172 -10.24 -10.59 -3.01
N GLY A 173 -10.68 -11.76 -3.51
CA GLY A 173 -11.37 -12.74 -2.65
C GLY A 173 -10.49 -13.34 -1.55
N ASN A 174 -9.20 -13.55 -1.82
CA ASN A 174 -8.28 -14.06 -0.80
C ASN A 174 -8.00 -12.99 0.26
N PHE A 175 -7.81 -11.75 -0.17
CA PHE A 175 -7.61 -10.60 0.71
C PHE A 175 -8.82 -10.39 1.63
N GLU A 176 -10.02 -10.33 1.05
CA GLU A 176 -11.28 -10.18 1.78
C GLU A 176 -11.48 -11.29 2.81
N SER A 177 -11.23 -12.55 2.43
CA SER A 177 -11.34 -13.68 3.37
C SER A 177 -10.41 -13.54 4.56
N HIS A 178 -9.18 -13.07 4.34
CA HIS A 178 -8.20 -12.93 5.41
C HIS A 178 -8.46 -11.71 6.27
N LEU A 179 -8.91 -10.60 5.68
CA LEU A 179 -9.35 -9.42 6.43
C LEU A 179 -10.52 -9.78 7.35
N ARG A 180 -11.53 -10.51 6.85
CA ARG A 180 -12.69 -10.96 7.64
C ARG A 180 -12.33 -11.96 8.75
N ALA A 181 -11.29 -12.75 8.56
CA ALA A 181 -10.83 -13.69 9.57
C ALA A 181 -10.18 -13.01 10.80
N ARG A 182 -9.91 -11.70 10.74
CA ARG A 182 -9.34 -10.92 11.85
C ARG A 182 -10.41 -10.01 12.44
N PRO A 183 -10.84 -10.22 13.69
CA PRO A 183 -11.94 -9.45 14.28
C PRO A 183 -11.73 -7.93 14.22
N CYS A 184 -10.54 -7.42 14.59
CA CYS A 184 -10.30 -5.96 14.59
C CYS A 184 -10.25 -5.35 13.18
N LEU A 185 -9.61 -6.02 12.21
CA LEU A 185 -9.62 -5.55 10.82
C LEU A 185 -11.02 -5.63 10.23
N TYR A 186 -11.73 -6.73 10.49
CA TYR A 186 -13.10 -6.89 10.04
C TYR A 186 -13.97 -5.75 10.53
N GLU A 187 -13.95 -5.42 11.83
CA GLU A 187 -14.75 -4.33 12.36
C GLU A 187 -14.38 -2.98 11.74
N VAL A 188 -13.09 -2.68 11.56
CA VAL A 188 -12.64 -1.40 11.00
C VAL A 188 -12.95 -1.26 9.50
N PHE A 189 -12.82 -2.34 8.73
CA PHE A 189 -12.88 -2.33 7.26
C PHE A 189 -14.11 -3.06 6.67
N ASN A 190 -15.13 -3.40 7.49
CA ASN A 190 -16.24 -4.28 7.11
C ASN A 190 -17.02 -3.82 5.87
N LYS A 191 -17.03 -2.51 5.59
CA LYS A 191 -17.95 -1.94 4.60
C LYS A 191 -17.64 -2.37 3.17
N ARG A 192 -16.39 -2.22 2.72
CA ARG A 192 -15.97 -2.48 1.32
C ARG A 192 -14.49 -2.91 1.20
N PRO A 193 -14.14 -4.14 1.64
CA PRO A 193 -12.78 -4.67 1.53
C PRO A 193 -12.30 -4.85 0.08
N ASP A 194 -13.22 -5.05 -0.86
CA ASP A 194 -12.97 -5.11 -2.29
C ASP A 194 -12.42 -3.79 -2.85
N LEU A 195 -12.98 -2.66 -2.41
CA LEU A 195 -12.51 -1.36 -2.87
C LEU A 195 -11.16 -1.00 -2.28
N LEU A 196 -10.88 -1.39 -1.04
CA LEU A 196 -9.55 -1.22 -0.44
C LEU A 196 -8.50 -1.96 -1.28
N PHE A 197 -8.80 -3.19 -1.70
CA PHE A 197 -7.93 -3.94 -2.61
C PHE A 197 -7.74 -3.23 -3.95
N ASP A 198 -8.83 -2.79 -4.57
CA ASP A 198 -8.81 -2.19 -5.90
C ASP A 198 -8.14 -0.81 -5.93
N ALA A 199 -8.20 -0.06 -4.84
CA ALA A 199 -7.59 1.25 -4.71
C ALA A 199 -6.08 1.17 -4.40
N PHE A 200 -5.65 0.24 -3.55
CA PHE A 200 -4.27 0.24 -3.03
C PHE A 200 -3.42 -0.92 -3.55
N ILE A 201 -3.97 -2.14 -3.65
CA ILE A 201 -3.20 -3.34 -4.02
C ILE A 201 -3.17 -3.54 -5.53
N ARG A 202 -4.34 -3.48 -6.20
CA ARG A 202 -4.45 -3.77 -7.64
C ARG A 202 -3.59 -2.85 -8.52
N PRO A 203 -3.49 -1.53 -8.29
CA PRO A 203 -2.67 -0.66 -9.13
C PRO A 203 -1.19 -1.03 -9.05
N LYS A 204 -0.70 -1.36 -7.85
CA LYS A 204 0.68 -1.78 -7.62
C LYS A 204 0.98 -3.15 -8.22
N GLN A 205 0.06 -4.11 -8.13
CA GLN A 205 0.18 -5.38 -8.86
C GLN A 205 0.25 -5.16 -10.37
N LYS A 206 -0.59 -4.30 -10.93
CA LYS A 206 -0.52 -3.94 -12.35
C LYS A 206 0.84 -3.35 -12.71
N GLN A 207 1.36 -2.42 -11.91
CA GLN A 207 2.67 -1.82 -12.10
C GLN A 207 3.78 -2.88 -12.07
N TYR A 208 3.83 -3.71 -11.04
CA TYR A 208 4.82 -4.78 -10.91
C TYR A 208 4.82 -5.74 -12.11
N TYR A 209 3.64 -6.24 -12.51
CA TYR A 209 3.55 -7.12 -13.67
C TYR A 209 3.92 -6.41 -14.97
N ASN A 210 3.63 -5.11 -15.07
CA ASN A 210 4.03 -4.29 -16.19
C ASN A 210 5.57 -4.22 -16.28
N ASP A 211 6.24 -3.92 -15.17
CA ASP A 211 7.69 -3.79 -15.07
C ASP A 211 8.41 -5.12 -15.35
N LEU A 212 7.89 -6.23 -14.81
CA LEU A 212 8.36 -7.58 -15.14
C LEU A 212 8.22 -7.88 -16.63
N GLY A 213 7.07 -7.53 -17.21
CA GLY A 213 6.82 -7.73 -18.63
C GLY A 213 7.75 -6.88 -19.49
N PHE A 214 8.06 -5.65 -19.08
CA PHE A 214 9.07 -4.83 -19.75
C PHE A 214 10.43 -5.52 -19.75
N GLY A 215 10.92 -5.94 -18.58
CA GLY A 215 12.18 -6.69 -18.48
C GLY A 215 12.21 -7.91 -19.40
N HIS A 216 11.14 -8.70 -19.39
CA HIS A 216 11.02 -9.88 -20.26
C HIS A 216 11.08 -9.54 -21.76
N VAL A 217 10.39 -8.48 -22.18
CA VAL A 217 10.39 -8.04 -23.59
C VAL A 217 11.82 -7.71 -24.07
N PHE A 218 12.64 -7.10 -23.21
CA PHE A 218 14.06 -6.85 -23.50
C PHE A 218 14.91 -8.12 -23.50
N ASP A 219 14.65 -9.05 -22.59
CA ASP A 219 15.42 -10.30 -22.46
C ASP A 219 15.21 -11.27 -23.64
N VAL A 220 14.02 -11.25 -24.25
CA VAL A 220 13.70 -12.07 -25.42
C VAL A 220 14.59 -11.75 -26.62
N LEU A 221 14.96 -10.48 -26.80
CA LEU A 221 15.87 -10.06 -27.86
C LEU A 221 17.28 -10.59 -27.57
N LYS A 222 17.83 -11.42 -28.45
CA LYS A 222 19.23 -11.88 -28.32
C LYS A 222 20.22 -10.96 -29.03
N ASN A 223 19.73 -10.13 -29.95
CA ASN A 223 20.54 -9.21 -30.73
C ASN A 223 20.69 -7.86 -30.01
N ASN A 224 21.94 -7.44 -29.75
CA ASN A 224 22.23 -6.19 -29.04
C ASN A 224 21.78 -4.94 -29.80
N GLU A 225 21.88 -4.92 -31.13
CA GLU A 225 21.43 -3.80 -31.95
C GLU A 225 19.91 -3.65 -31.92
N SER A 226 19.18 -4.77 -31.89
CA SER A 226 17.72 -4.74 -31.68
C SER A 226 17.35 -4.32 -30.26
N LYS A 227 18.14 -4.65 -29.23
CA LYS A 227 17.92 -4.14 -27.87
C LYS A 227 18.10 -2.63 -27.80
N LYS A 228 19.16 -2.10 -28.41
CA LYS A 228 19.40 -0.65 -28.52
C LYS A 228 18.27 0.04 -29.25
N ALA A 229 17.86 -0.51 -30.39
CA ALA A 229 16.71 -0.05 -31.16
C ALA A 229 15.41 -0.01 -30.34
N LEU A 230 15.13 -1.05 -29.54
CA LEU A 230 13.96 -1.07 -28.67
C LEU A 230 14.02 0.04 -27.61
N LYS A 231 15.18 0.19 -26.96
CA LYS A 231 15.40 1.23 -25.96
C LYS A 231 15.21 2.61 -26.58
N TYR A 232 15.84 2.86 -27.72
CA TYR A 232 15.75 4.11 -28.47
C TYR A 232 14.31 4.43 -28.87
N LEU A 233 13.57 3.45 -29.40
CA LEU A 233 12.16 3.58 -29.76
C LEU A 233 11.31 3.94 -28.52
N CYS A 234 11.49 3.24 -27.40
CA CYS A 234 10.74 3.50 -26.17
C CYS A 234 11.04 4.89 -25.58
N GLU A 235 12.32 5.29 -25.54
CA GLU A 235 12.76 6.61 -25.07
C GLU A 235 12.22 7.72 -25.97
N GLY A 236 12.31 7.54 -27.29
CA GLY A 236 11.81 8.50 -28.27
C GLY A 236 10.30 8.74 -28.16
N ILE A 237 9.50 7.70 -27.87
CA ILE A 237 8.05 7.88 -27.64
C ILE A 237 7.80 8.59 -26.31
N ARG A 238 8.48 8.20 -25.22
CA ARG A 238 8.29 8.83 -23.90
C ARG A 238 8.64 10.32 -23.88
N GLN A 239 9.66 10.74 -24.63
CA GLN A 239 10.15 12.12 -24.63
C GLN A 239 9.33 13.06 -25.52
N ASN A 240 8.83 12.56 -26.65
CA ASN A 240 8.29 13.41 -27.71
C ASN A 240 6.78 13.22 -28.00
N SER A 241 6.10 12.35 -27.24
CA SER A 241 4.66 12.13 -27.36
C SER A 241 3.90 12.71 -26.18
N SER A 242 2.62 13.07 -26.35
CA SER A 242 1.74 13.39 -25.22
C SER A 242 1.71 12.24 -24.22
N PRO A 243 1.33 12.50 -22.94
CA PRO A 243 1.21 11.45 -21.94
C PRO A 243 0.43 10.25 -22.48
N CYS A 244 1.02 9.06 -22.40
CA CYS A 244 0.45 7.83 -22.94
C CYS A 244 0.53 6.71 -21.91
N ASN A 245 -0.38 5.75 -22.01
CA ASN A 245 -0.45 4.58 -21.16
C ASN A 245 0.39 3.46 -21.76
N TRP A 246 1.26 2.89 -20.93
CA TRP A 246 2.18 1.81 -21.30
C TRP A 246 1.81 0.53 -20.55
N GLU A 247 1.47 -0.52 -21.28
CA GLU A 247 1.15 -1.83 -20.73
C GLU A 247 1.97 -2.92 -21.41
N THR A 248 2.40 -3.92 -20.67
CA THR A 248 2.93 -5.15 -21.24
C THR A 248 1.92 -6.27 -21.11
N ARG A 249 1.81 -7.07 -22.16
CA ARG A 249 1.10 -8.34 -22.14
C ARG A 249 2.20 -9.40 -22.10
N GLY A 250 2.29 -10.24 -21.06
CA GLY A 250 3.44 -11.15 -20.94
C GLY A 250 3.48 -12.08 -19.71
N ARG A 251 2.76 -13.21 -19.80
CA ARG A 251 3.11 -14.55 -19.22
C ARG A 251 2.04 -15.59 -19.56
N LYS A 252 0.77 -15.18 -19.63
CA LYS A 252 -0.37 -16.09 -19.89
C LYS A 252 -0.61 -16.38 -21.39
N TYR A 253 0.00 -15.62 -22.30
CA TYR A 253 -0.29 -15.66 -23.75
C TYR A 253 0.94 -15.77 -24.67
N ASN A 254 2.17 -15.93 -24.16
CA ASN A 254 3.42 -15.96 -24.97
C ASN A 254 3.64 -14.74 -25.89
N GLU A 255 2.93 -13.64 -25.66
CA GLU A 255 3.10 -12.40 -26.40
C GLU A 255 4.17 -11.58 -25.67
N ASN A 256 5.27 -11.25 -26.34
CA ASN A 256 6.33 -10.38 -25.82
C ASN A 256 6.07 -8.98 -26.34
N THR A 257 5.02 -8.36 -25.81
CA THR A 257 4.41 -7.20 -26.47
C THR A 257 4.22 -6.03 -25.50
N ILE A 258 4.68 -4.85 -25.90
CA ILE A 258 4.40 -3.57 -25.27
C ILE A 258 3.26 -2.90 -26.04
N TRP A 259 2.23 -2.48 -25.32
CA TRP A 259 1.11 -1.68 -25.81
C TRP A 259 1.28 -0.24 -25.33
N ILE A 260 1.11 0.68 -26.26
CA ILE A 260 1.17 2.12 -26.00
C ILE A 260 -0.13 2.72 -26.53
N SER A 261 -0.88 3.38 -25.66
CA SER A 261 -2.20 3.91 -25.95
C SER A 261 -2.35 5.35 -25.48
N ARG A 262 -3.22 6.12 -26.15
CA ARG A 262 -3.62 7.44 -25.66
C ARG A 262 -4.41 7.30 -24.34
N PRO A 263 -4.36 8.31 -23.45
CA PRO A 263 -5.21 8.34 -22.27
C PRO A 263 -6.68 8.19 -22.66
N GLY A 264 -7.40 7.29 -21.99
CA GLY A 264 -8.81 7.01 -22.28
C GLY A 264 -9.07 6.08 -23.47
N SER A 265 -8.06 5.70 -24.26
CA SER A 265 -8.22 4.70 -25.33
C SER A 265 -8.25 3.28 -24.77
N GLN A 266 -9.19 2.45 -25.24
CA GLN A 266 -9.22 1.02 -24.94
C GLN A 266 -8.33 0.19 -25.90
N HIS A 267 -7.87 0.79 -27.01
CA HIS A 267 -7.05 0.12 -28.01
C HIS A 267 -5.64 0.71 -28.07
N PRO A 268 -4.60 -0.13 -28.29
CA PRO A 268 -3.25 0.36 -28.45
C PRO A 268 -3.11 1.16 -29.74
N THR A 269 -2.53 2.35 -29.63
CA THR A 269 -2.15 3.20 -30.77
C THR A 269 -0.87 2.66 -31.42
N VAL A 270 0.04 2.16 -30.60
CA VAL A 270 1.28 1.51 -31.01
C VAL A 270 1.43 0.21 -30.25
N THR A 271 1.84 -0.83 -30.96
CA THR A 271 2.15 -2.14 -30.42
C THR A 271 3.57 -2.54 -30.82
N ILE A 272 4.39 -2.92 -29.85
CA ILE A 272 5.77 -3.33 -30.07
C ILE A 272 5.90 -4.78 -29.63
N ARG A 273 6.01 -5.70 -30.59
CA ARG A 273 6.22 -7.13 -30.33
C ARG A 273 7.68 -7.51 -30.57
N THR A 274 8.34 -8.13 -29.59
CA THR A 274 9.72 -8.60 -29.77
C THR A 274 9.78 -10.06 -30.22
N THR A 275 10.79 -10.34 -31.04
CA THR A 275 11.24 -11.69 -31.39
C THR A 275 12.66 -11.90 -30.86
N SER A 276 13.25 -13.07 -31.08
CA SER A 276 14.65 -13.29 -30.69
C SER A 276 15.67 -12.46 -31.48
N ARG A 277 15.28 -11.90 -32.64
CA ARG A 277 16.21 -11.28 -33.60
C ARG A 277 15.89 -9.84 -34.00
N TYR A 278 14.63 -9.42 -33.84
CA TYR A 278 14.14 -8.11 -34.29
C TYR A 278 12.83 -7.75 -33.58
N ILE A 279 12.42 -6.51 -33.73
CA ILE A 279 11.17 -5.96 -33.19
C ILE A 279 10.15 -5.84 -34.32
N VAL A 280 8.89 -6.12 -34.04
CA VAL A 280 7.75 -5.80 -34.90
C VAL A 280 6.99 -4.64 -34.28
N LEU A 281 6.99 -3.51 -34.97
CA LEU A 281 6.28 -2.30 -34.57
C LEU A 281 5.01 -2.19 -35.41
N THR A 282 3.85 -2.28 -34.77
CA THR A 282 2.54 -2.02 -35.38
C THR A 282 2.05 -0.66 -34.94
N VAL A 283 1.61 0.16 -35.90
CA VAL A 283 1.22 1.55 -35.69
C VAL A 283 -0.16 1.79 -36.33
N GLY A 284 -1.12 2.27 -35.54
CA GLY A 284 -2.51 2.42 -35.96
C GLY A 284 -3.15 1.07 -36.32
N GLU A 285 -4.08 1.08 -37.29
CA GLU A 285 -4.87 -0.10 -37.65
C GLU A 285 -4.16 -1.10 -38.57
N SER A 286 -3.02 -0.74 -39.19
CA SER A 286 -2.48 -1.56 -40.30
C SER A 286 -1.02 -1.36 -40.67
N SER A 287 -0.32 -0.32 -40.18
CA SER A 287 1.09 -0.14 -40.56
C SER A 287 1.99 -1.02 -39.70
N VAL A 288 2.73 -1.93 -40.33
CA VAL A 288 3.62 -2.88 -39.65
C VAL A 288 5.06 -2.69 -40.13
N TYR A 289 5.98 -2.58 -39.18
CA TYR A 289 7.41 -2.40 -39.41
C TYR A 289 8.19 -3.51 -38.73
N ARG A 290 9.30 -3.92 -39.34
CA ARG A 290 10.34 -4.75 -38.71
C ARG A 290 11.58 -3.90 -38.49
N VAL A 291 12.09 -3.95 -37.26
CA VAL A 291 13.23 -3.15 -36.80
C VAL A 291 14.32 -4.10 -36.34
N TRP A 292 15.46 -4.11 -37.03
CA TRP A 292 16.63 -4.91 -36.65
C TRP A 292 17.68 -4.11 -35.90
N SER A 293 17.79 -2.82 -36.22
CA SER A 293 18.66 -1.84 -35.55
C SER A 293 18.07 -0.44 -35.73
N GLU A 294 18.67 0.56 -35.09
CA GLU A 294 18.26 1.97 -35.22
C GLU A 294 18.25 2.47 -36.67
N GLN A 295 19.10 1.92 -37.54
CA GLN A 295 19.24 2.33 -38.94
C GLN A 295 18.61 1.34 -39.93
N ASN A 296 18.14 0.17 -39.48
CA ASN A 296 17.60 -0.88 -40.33
C ASN A 296 16.14 -1.15 -39.96
N VAL A 297 15.26 -0.35 -40.54
CA VAL A 297 13.81 -0.49 -40.45
C VAL A 297 13.22 -0.78 -41.81
N LYS A 298 12.32 -1.78 -41.87
CA LYS A 298 11.57 -2.11 -43.08
C LYS A 298 10.08 -2.13 -42.80
N LYS A 299 9.29 -1.50 -43.66
CA LYS A 299 7.83 -1.59 -43.63
C LYS A 299 7.38 -2.87 -44.33
N ILE A 300 6.35 -3.53 -43.81
CA ILE A 300 5.68 -4.65 -44.47
C ILE A 300 4.56 -4.07 -45.33
N GLU A 301 4.67 -4.21 -46.65
CA GLU A 301 3.68 -3.78 -47.63
C GLU A 301 3.43 -4.93 -48.61
N ASP A 302 2.18 -5.37 -48.78
CA ASP A 302 1.81 -6.47 -49.68
C ASP A 302 2.68 -7.73 -49.54
N SER A 303 2.97 -8.11 -48.28
CA SER A 303 3.87 -9.21 -47.91
C SER A 303 5.34 -9.05 -48.31
N ARG A 304 5.77 -7.86 -48.74
CA ARG A 304 7.16 -7.49 -49.05
C ARG A 304 7.74 -6.58 -47.98
N LEU A 305 9.06 -6.59 -47.85
CA LEU A 305 9.81 -5.72 -46.96
C LEU A 305 10.39 -4.55 -47.75
N VAL A 306 9.89 -3.34 -47.49
CA VAL A 306 10.34 -2.10 -48.12
C VAL A 306 11.22 -1.33 -47.14
N GLU A 307 12.42 -0.95 -47.56
CA GLU A 307 13.34 -0.18 -46.72
C GLU A 307 12.81 1.23 -46.49
N VAL A 308 12.70 1.64 -45.23
CA VAL A 308 12.17 2.96 -44.86
C VAL A 308 13.21 3.86 -44.17
N GLY A 309 14.42 3.35 -43.94
CA GLY A 309 15.53 4.05 -43.26
C GLY A 309 15.59 3.69 -41.77
N GLY A 310 15.97 4.66 -40.94
CA GLY A 310 16.11 4.51 -39.50
C GLY A 310 14.83 4.74 -38.69
N ILE A 311 14.90 4.46 -37.39
CA ILE A 311 13.80 4.58 -36.42
C ILE A 311 13.30 6.03 -36.33
N ASP A 312 14.18 7.03 -36.38
CA ASP A 312 13.80 8.46 -36.33
C ASP A 312 12.73 8.82 -37.34
N ARG A 313 12.91 8.35 -38.58
CA ARG A 313 11.97 8.62 -39.65
C ARG A 313 10.61 7.97 -39.39
N VAL A 314 10.58 6.80 -38.75
CA VAL A 314 9.32 6.14 -38.36
C VAL A 314 8.68 6.86 -37.18
N LEU A 315 9.46 7.28 -36.20
CA LEU A 315 8.98 8.04 -35.06
C LEU A 315 8.33 9.35 -35.50
N GLU A 316 9.06 10.19 -36.24
CA GLU A 316 8.62 11.51 -36.67
C GLU A 316 7.41 11.46 -37.62
N LYS A 317 7.44 10.56 -38.61
CA LYS A 317 6.43 10.57 -39.68
C LYS A 317 5.21 9.72 -39.39
N VAL A 318 5.30 8.79 -38.45
CA VAL A 318 4.27 7.76 -38.25
C VAL A 318 3.81 7.70 -36.80
N VAL A 319 4.73 7.70 -35.84
CA VAL A 319 4.37 7.48 -34.43
C VAL A 319 3.91 8.76 -33.75
N TYR A 320 4.71 9.84 -33.79
CA TYR A 320 4.39 11.09 -33.08
C TYR A 320 3.07 11.74 -33.51
N PRO A 321 2.70 11.77 -34.80
CA PRO A 321 1.39 12.31 -35.22
C PRO A 321 0.19 11.57 -34.61
N LEU A 322 0.40 10.36 -34.11
CA LEU A 322 -0.63 9.59 -33.43
C LEU A 322 -0.70 9.85 -31.93
N PHE A 323 0.14 10.69 -31.36
CA PHE A 323 0.08 11.07 -29.95
C PHE A 323 -0.04 12.58 -29.72
N THR A 324 0.00 13.39 -30.77
CA THR A 324 -0.43 14.80 -30.75
C THR A 324 -1.96 14.91 -30.81
#